data_AF-A0A9D5U6C7-F1
#
_entry.id   AF-A0A9D5U6C7-F1
#
_cell.length_a   1.000
_cell.length_b   1.000
_cell.length_c   1.000
_cell.angle_alpha   90.00
_cell.angle_beta   90.00
_cell.angle_gamma   90.00
#
_symmetry.space_group_name_H-M   'P 1'
#
loop_
_entity.id
_entity.type
_entity.pdbx_description
1 polymer ?
#
loop_
_entity_poly.entity_id
_entity_poly.type
_entity_poly.pdbx_seq_one_letter_code
_entity_poly.pdbx_strand_id
1 'polypeptide(L)'
;MAARLFLSGPMRGYPRLNHDAFDRAAALLRYRGYAVTSPAEMDRIAGIDPGNPETWDDEMVRNLMRYDLSCVITDAAVVTLPGWYRSWGATLEVMVARAVGTPVLRFEQGDGPLVPAGPRALVGLCGYAQSGKDSLAAGMAE
;
A
#
# COMPACT_ATOMS: atom_id res chain seq x y z
N MET A 1 -8.65 -8.07 18.86
CA MET A 1 -9.12 -7.37 17.65
C MET A 1 -8.37 -7.94 16.46
N ALA A 2 -9.03 -8.14 15.32
CA ALA A 2 -8.35 -8.50 14.08
C ALA A 2 -7.46 -7.34 13.60
N ALA A 3 -6.24 -7.63 13.14
CA ALA A 3 -5.36 -6.61 12.57
C ALA A 3 -6.01 -6.04 11.29
N ARG A 4 -6.04 -4.71 11.18
CA ARG A 4 -6.57 -4.01 10.00
C ARG A 4 -5.44 -3.74 9.00
N LEU A 5 -5.68 -4.08 7.74
CA LEU A 5 -4.74 -3.98 6.64
C LEU A 5 -5.25 -2.98 5.61
N PHE A 6 -4.41 -2.03 5.21
CA PHE A 6 -4.73 -1.11 4.12
C PHE A 6 -4.24 -1.67 2.78
N LEU A 7 -5.11 -1.77 1.77
CA LEU A 7 -4.72 -2.19 0.43
C LEU A 7 -4.15 -1.02 -0.37
N SER A 8 -2.96 -1.21 -0.96
CA SER A 8 -2.30 -0.23 -1.81
C SER A 8 -2.01 -0.84 -3.18
N GLY A 9 -2.35 -0.16 -4.27
CA GLY A 9 -2.22 -0.73 -5.61
C GLY A 9 -2.47 0.26 -6.75
N PRO A 10 -2.24 -0.17 -8.01
CA PRO A 10 -2.56 0.65 -9.15
C PRO A 10 -4.08 0.78 -9.35
N MET A 11 -4.55 2.00 -9.60
CA MET A 11 -5.98 2.31 -9.88
C MET A 11 -6.14 3.09 -11.20
N ARG A 12 -5.59 4.31 -11.27
CA ARG A 12 -5.67 5.16 -12.47
C ARG A 12 -4.96 4.51 -13.66
N GLY A 13 -5.59 4.58 -14.83
CA GLY A 13 -5.10 3.94 -16.07
C GLY A 13 -5.45 2.45 -16.21
N TYR A 14 -6.19 1.88 -15.25
CA TYR A 14 -6.72 0.53 -15.34
C TYR A 14 -8.23 0.55 -15.62
N PRO A 15 -8.78 -0.46 -16.33
CA PRO A 15 -10.22 -0.62 -16.48
C PRO A 15 -10.91 -0.64 -15.11
N ARG A 16 -12.00 0.14 -14.99
CA ARG A 16 -12.78 0.31 -13.76
C ARG A 16 -11.92 0.58 -12.51
N LEU A 17 -10.92 1.44 -12.63
CA LEU A 17 -10.02 1.80 -11.51
C LEU A 17 -9.36 0.59 -10.82
N ASN A 18 -9.25 -0.55 -11.51
CA ASN A 18 -8.77 -1.81 -10.98
C ASN A 18 -9.59 -2.36 -9.78
N HIS A 19 -10.83 -1.90 -9.58
CA HIS A 19 -11.67 -2.26 -8.43
C HIS A 19 -11.77 -3.78 -8.21
N ASP A 20 -11.91 -4.55 -9.28
CA ASP A 20 -11.95 -6.02 -9.20
C ASP A 20 -10.71 -6.63 -8.50
N ALA A 21 -9.52 -6.07 -8.70
CA ALA A 21 -8.30 -6.56 -8.05
C ALA A 21 -8.31 -6.26 -6.55
N PHE A 22 -8.78 -5.08 -6.17
CA PHE A 22 -8.96 -4.70 -4.78
C PHE A 22 -10.03 -5.56 -4.09
N ASP A 23 -11.17 -5.78 -4.75
CA ASP A 23 -12.25 -6.61 -4.19
C ASP A 23 -11.79 -8.04 -3.94
N ARG A 24 -11.08 -8.64 -4.90
CA ARG A 24 -10.51 -9.99 -4.73
C ARG A 24 -9.53 -10.04 -3.58
N ALA A 25 -8.64 -9.05 -3.46
CA ALA A 25 -7.67 -9.01 -2.37
C ALA A 25 -8.36 -8.82 -1.01
N ALA A 26 -9.33 -7.91 -0.93
CA ALA A 26 -10.09 -7.65 0.29
C ALA A 26 -10.87 -8.88 0.73
N ALA A 27 -11.56 -9.56 -0.19
CA ALA A 27 -12.29 -10.79 0.10
C ALA A 27 -11.36 -11.89 0.63
N LEU A 28 -10.20 -12.11 0.00
CA LEU A 28 -9.27 -13.16 0.41
C LEU A 28 -8.63 -12.87 1.78
N LEU A 29 -8.25 -11.62 2.04
CA LEU A 29 -7.69 -11.22 3.34
C LEU A 29 -8.74 -11.29 4.46
N ARG A 30 -9.99 -10.91 4.17
CA ARG A 30 -11.09 -11.07 5.13
C ARG A 30 -11.40 -12.54 5.41
N TYR A 31 -11.35 -13.40 4.40
CA TYR A 31 -11.46 -14.84 4.57
C TYR A 31 -10.38 -15.42 5.50
N ARG A 32 -9.18 -14.82 5.50
CA ARG A 32 -8.07 -15.17 6.42
C ARG A 32 -8.21 -14.55 7.83
N GLY A 33 -9.29 -13.83 8.11
CA GLY A 33 -9.57 -13.24 9.42
C GLY A 33 -8.99 -11.85 9.66
N TYR A 34 -8.49 -11.16 8.62
CA TYR A 34 -8.05 -9.77 8.74
C TYR A 34 -9.20 -8.78 8.53
N ALA A 35 -9.13 -7.63 9.19
CA ALA A 35 -9.92 -6.47 8.76
C ALA A 35 -9.19 -5.79 7.59
N VAL A 36 -9.94 -5.26 6.62
CA VAL A 36 -9.34 -4.67 5.41
C VAL A 36 -9.97 -3.33 5.09
N THR A 37 -9.12 -2.32 4.92
CA THR A 37 -9.44 -1.01 4.34
C THR A 37 -9.06 -1.05 2.86
N SER A 38 -9.99 -0.68 1.97
CA SER A 38 -9.79 -0.74 0.52
C SER A 38 -10.15 0.60 -0.13
N PRO A 39 -9.21 1.26 -0.85
CA PRO A 39 -9.50 2.45 -1.64
C PRO A 39 -10.67 2.25 -2.62
N ALA A 40 -10.81 1.06 -3.23
CA ALA A 40 -11.92 0.77 -4.13
C ALA A 40 -13.29 0.74 -3.42
N GLU A 41 -13.35 0.39 -2.14
CA GLU A 41 -14.60 0.48 -1.36
C GLU A 41 -14.90 1.94 -0.99
N MET A 42 -13.86 2.71 -0.68
CA MET A 42 -14.00 4.14 -0.38
C MET A 42 -14.44 4.95 -1.59
N ASP A 43 -13.92 4.62 -2.78
CA ASP A 43 -14.40 5.18 -4.06
C ASP A 43 -15.92 5.01 -4.19
N ARG A 44 -16.44 3.80 -3.94
CA ARG A 44 -17.89 3.52 -4.04
C ARG A 44 -18.70 4.30 -3.01
N ILE A 45 -18.19 4.40 -1.78
CA ILE A 45 -18.84 5.17 -0.71
C ILE A 45 -18.88 6.66 -1.07
N ALA A 46 -17.81 7.17 -1.68
CA ALA A 46 -17.73 8.55 -2.15
C ALA A 46 -18.53 8.82 -3.43
N GLY A 47 -19.08 7.79 -4.08
CA GLY A 47 -19.84 7.93 -5.32
C GLY A 47 -18.97 8.06 -6.58
N ILE A 48 -17.69 7.68 -6.51
CA ILE A 48 -16.83 7.57 -7.69
C ILE A 48 -17.34 6.44 -8.58
N ASP A 49 -17.74 6.80 -9.80
CA ASP A 49 -18.01 5.81 -10.84
C ASP A 49 -16.69 5.48 -11.56
N PRO A 50 -16.17 4.25 -11.40
CA PRO A 50 -14.92 3.85 -12.04
C PRO A 50 -15.04 3.72 -13.58
N GLY A 51 -16.27 3.71 -14.12
CA GLY A 51 -16.56 3.71 -15.56
C GLY A 51 -16.77 5.11 -16.14
N ASN A 52 -16.88 6.14 -15.31
CA ASN A 52 -17.14 7.51 -15.75
C ASN A 52 -16.23 8.53 -15.02
N PRO A 53 -15.04 8.85 -15.57
CA PRO A 53 -14.10 9.78 -14.96
C PRO A 53 -14.61 11.22 -14.82
N GLU A 54 -15.64 11.61 -15.57
CA GLU A 54 -16.19 12.97 -15.54
C GLU A 54 -16.93 13.27 -14.23
N THR A 55 -17.26 12.25 -13.43
CA THR A 55 -17.92 12.43 -12.13
C THR A 55 -16.95 12.73 -10.99
N TRP A 56 -15.64 12.79 -11.26
CA TRP A 56 -14.62 12.90 -10.22
C TRP A 56 -14.31 14.36 -9.92
N ASP A 57 -14.94 14.88 -8.88
CA ASP A 57 -14.59 16.20 -8.34
C ASP A 57 -13.18 16.20 -7.70
N ASP A 58 -12.47 17.30 -7.93
CA ASP A 58 -11.09 17.51 -7.49
C ASP A 58 -10.94 17.55 -5.95
N GLU A 59 -11.91 18.12 -5.24
CA GLU A 59 -11.94 18.17 -3.78
C GLU A 59 -12.21 16.77 -3.21
N MET A 60 -13.17 16.05 -3.79
CA MET A 60 -13.45 14.65 -3.45
C MET A 60 -12.20 13.77 -3.59
N VAL A 61 -11.49 13.86 -4.72
CA VAL A 61 -10.24 13.11 -4.95
C VAL A 61 -9.19 13.44 -3.90
N ARG A 62 -9.03 14.72 -3.53
CA ARG A 62 -8.10 15.13 -2.46
C ARG A 62 -8.50 14.58 -1.10
N ASN A 63 -9.80 14.53 -0.80
CA ASN A 63 -10.31 13.97 0.45
C ASN A 63 -10.11 12.46 0.54
N LEU A 64 -10.28 11.73 -0.57
CA LEU A 64 -9.94 10.31 -0.66
C LEU A 64 -8.45 10.06 -0.41
N MET A 65 -7.57 10.83 -1.04
CA MET A 65 -6.13 10.71 -0.79
C MET A 65 -5.76 10.98 0.69
N ARG A 66 -6.39 11.97 1.33
CA ARG A 66 -6.19 12.25 2.76
C ARG A 66 -6.65 11.09 3.63
N TYR A 67 -7.79 10.49 3.29
CA TYR A 67 -8.31 9.31 3.95
C TYR A 67 -7.32 8.13 3.81
N ASP A 68 -6.88 7.83 2.59
CA ASP A 68 -5.94 6.75 2.31
C ASP A 68 -4.64 6.89 3.09
N LEU A 69 -4.05 8.09 3.10
CA LEU A 69 -2.85 8.37 3.90
C LEU A 69 -3.10 8.22 5.41
N SER A 70 -4.26 8.60 5.92
CA SER A 70 -4.62 8.35 7.31
C SER A 70 -4.67 6.86 7.62
N CYS A 71 -5.22 6.05 6.71
CA CYS A 71 -5.26 4.60 6.87
C CYS A 71 -3.86 3.99 6.81
N VAL A 72 -2.99 4.45 5.91
CA VAL A 72 -1.57 4.06 5.87
C VAL A 72 -0.86 4.30 7.21
N ILE A 73 -1.20 5.40 7.91
CA ILE A 73 -0.59 5.75 9.20
C ILE A 73 -1.19 4.95 10.36
N THR A 74 -2.49 4.62 10.31
CA THR A 74 -3.22 4.07 11.47
C THR A 74 -3.47 2.56 11.41
N ASP A 75 -3.49 1.96 10.21
CA ASP A 75 -3.66 0.53 10.03
C ASP A 75 -2.38 -0.24 10.39
N ALA A 76 -2.55 -1.53 10.71
CA ALA A 76 -1.45 -2.36 11.22
C ALA A 76 -0.39 -2.68 10.15
N ALA A 77 -0.77 -2.66 8.87
CA ALA A 77 0.14 -2.80 7.75
C ALA A 77 -0.49 -2.31 6.43
N VAL A 78 0.37 -1.92 5.49
CA VAL A 78 0.02 -1.70 4.08
C VAL A 78 0.28 -2.98 3.29
N VAL A 79 -0.73 -3.49 2.58
CA VAL A 79 -0.63 -4.65 1.72
C VAL A 79 -0.67 -4.21 0.26
N THR A 80 0.43 -4.45 -0.46
CA THR A 80 0.63 -3.99 -1.83
C THR A 80 0.14 -5.01 -2.86
N LEU A 81 -0.64 -4.55 -3.84
CA LEU A 81 -1.08 -5.34 -4.99
C LEU A 81 0.01 -5.45 -6.07
N PRO A 82 -0.05 -6.45 -6.96
CA PRO A 82 0.88 -6.56 -8.08
C PRO A 82 0.95 -5.28 -8.92
N GLY A 83 2.17 -4.87 -9.28
CA GLY A 83 2.39 -3.66 -10.07
C GLY A 83 2.34 -2.34 -9.30
N TRP A 84 2.20 -2.34 -7.97
CA TRP A 84 2.13 -1.13 -7.13
C TRP A 84 3.26 -0.12 -7.41
N TYR A 85 4.49 -0.60 -7.65
CA TYR A 85 5.68 0.22 -7.90
C TYR A 85 5.61 1.05 -9.20
N ARG A 86 4.61 0.81 -10.05
CA ARG A 86 4.32 1.59 -11.26
C ARG A 86 3.21 2.62 -11.04
N SER A 87 2.50 2.54 -9.92
CA SER A 87 1.44 3.48 -9.54
C SER A 87 2.05 4.59 -8.69
N TRP A 88 1.90 5.83 -9.13
CA TRP A 88 2.37 6.99 -8.38
C TRP A 88 1.74 7.06 -6.98
N GLY A 89 0.40 6.88 -6.89
CA GLY A 89 -0.33 6.90 -5.61
C GLY A 89 0.12 5.79 -4.66
N ALA A 90 0.20 4.55 -5.15
CA ALA A 90 0.65 3.42 -4.33
C ALA A 90 2.12 3.56 -3.90
N THR A 91 2.96 4.15 -4.75
CA THR A 91 4.35 4.44 -4.39
C THR A 91 4.44 5.48 -3.28
N LEU A 92 3.61 6.54 -3.34
CA LEU A 92 3.51 7.55 -2.29
C LEU A 92 3.03 6.94 -0.96
N GLU A 93 1.99 6.11 -0.99
CA GLU A 93 1.50 5.38 0.20
C GLU A 93 2.58 4.51 0.82
N VAL A 94 3.32 3.73 0.02
CA VAL A 94 4.43 2.90 0.51
C VAL A 94 5.57 3.75 1.07
N MET A 95 5.86 4.90 0.47
CA MET A 95 6.86 5.84 1.00
C MET A 95 6.45 6.37 2.37
N VAL A 96 5.19 6.80 2.53
CA VAL A 96 4.65 7.26 3.82
C VAL A 96 4.68 6.14 4.85
N ALA A 97 4.22 4.93 4.49
CA ALA A 97 4.25 3.76 5.37
C ALA A 97 5.66 3.49 5.91
N ARG A 98 6.66 3.49 5.03
CA ARG A 98 8.07 3.31 5.42
C ARG A 98 8.57 4.43 6.33
N ALA A 99 8.21 5.67 6.05
CA ALA A 99 8.65 6.82 6.83
C ALA A 99 8.08 6.81 8.26
N VAL A 100 6.85 6.33 8.45
CA VAL A 100 6.19 6.28 9.76
C VAL A 100 6.34 4.92 10.47
N GLY A 101 6.99 3.95 9.84
CA GLY A 101 7.22 2.62 10.40
C GLY A 101 6.06 1.63 10.25
N THR A 102 5.04 1.94 9.44
CA THR A 102 3.97 0.99 9.09
C THR A 102 4.55 -0.14 8.23
N PRO A 103 4.39 -1.42 8.62
CA PRO A 103 4.85 -2.55 7.83
C PRO A 103 4.26 -2.56 6.42
N VAL A 104 5.09 -2.84 5.42
CA VAL A 104 4.64 -2.99 4.03
C VAL A 104 4.79 -4.45 3.63
N LEU A 105 3.68 -5.07 3.25
CA LEU A 105 3.54 -6.47 2.89
C LEU A 105 3.10 -6.60 1.43
N ARG A 106 3.35 -7.74 0.81
CA ARG A 106 2.90 -8.05 -0.54
C ARG A 106 1.68 -8.95 -0.50
N PHE A 107 0.70 -8.65 -1.35
CA PHE A 107 -0.40 -9.55 -1.61
C PHE A 107 0.05 -10.69 -2.56
N GLU A 108 -0.12 -11.93 -2.11
CA GLU A 108 0.10 -13.13 -2.90
C GLU A 108 -1.24 -13.88 -3.04
N GLN A 109 -1.54 -14.36 -4.24
CA GLN A 109 -2.74 -15.15 -4.49
C GLN A 109 -2.52 -16.57 -3.93
N GLY A 110 -3.44 -17.06 -3.10
CA GLY A 110 -3.34 -18.36 -2.41
C GLY A 110 -2.92 -18.26 -0.95
N ASP A 111 -3.20 -19.29 -0.14
CA ASP A 111 -3.23 -19.25 1.34
C ASP A 111 -1.86 -19.15 2.05
N GLY A 112 -0.82 -18.77 1.31
CA GLY A 112 0.48 -18.47 1.88
C GLY A 112 0.46 -17.25 2.81
N PRO A 113 1.45 -17.14 3.72
CA PRO A 113 1.57 -16.00 4.62
C PRO A 113 1.81 -14.70 3.84
N LEU A 114 1.41 -13.57 4.44
CA LEU A 114 1.82 -12.26 3.95
C LEU A 114 3.34 -12.10 4.12
N VAL A 115 4.00 -11.69 3.04
CA VAL A 115 5.47 -11.55 3.00
C VAL A 115 5.88 -10.08 2.90
N PRO A 116 7.02 -9.66 3.45
CA PRO A 116 7.50 -8.28 3.34
C PRO A 116 7.58 -7.80 1.87
N ALA A 117 7.09 -6.59 1.62
CA ALA A 117 7.19 -5.93 0.32
C ALA A 117 8.58 -5.29 0.14
N GLY A 118 9.54 -6.12 -0.28
CA GLY A 118 10.85 -5.68 -0.76
C GLY A 118 11.14 -6.17 -2.18
N PRO A 119 12.18 -5.64 -2.85
CA PRO A 119 12.81 -6.41 -3.91
C PRO A 119 13.11 -7.80 -3.34
N ARG A 120 12.82 -8.87 -4.10
CA ARG A 120 13.53 -10.13 -3.84
C ARG A 120 14.99 -9.72 -3.83
N ALA A 121 15.69 -9.91 -2.71
CA ALA A 121 17.12 -9.71 -2.71
C ALA A 121 17.65 -10.54 -3.87
N LEU A 122 18.05 -9.88 -4.95
CA LEU A 122 18.91 -10.52 -5.91
C LEU A 122 20.17 -10.70 -5.08
N VAL A 123 20.39 -11.90 -4.55
CA VAL A 123 21.66 -12.25 -3.93
C VAL A 123 22.66 -12.30 -5.07
N GLY A 124 23.06 -11.11 -5.53
CA GLY A 124 24.31 -10.94 -6.23
C GLY A 124 25.38 -11.17 -5.18
N LEU A 125 26.10 -12.27 -5.32
CA LEU A 125 27.43 -12.44 -4.72
C LEU A 125 28.36 -11.39 -5.37
N CYS A 126 28.17 -10.13 -5.04
CA CYS A 126 29.08 -9.04 -5.34
C CYS A 126 29.26 -8.26 -4.05
N GLY A 127 30.48 -8.34 -3.52
CA GLY A 127 30.83 -7.96 -2.17
C GLY A 127 30.66 -6.48 -1.86
N TYR A 128 30.69 -6.22 -0.55
CA TYR A 128 31.11 -4.97 0.08
C TYR A 128 30.70 -3.66 -0.62
N ALA A 129 29.58 -3.11 -0.19
CA ALA A 129 29.35 -1.66 -0.25
C ALA A 129 28.74 -1.19 1.09
N GLN A 130 29.63 -0.79 2.00
CA GLN A 130 29.31 0.00 3.19
C GLN A 130 28.84 1.40 2.78
N SER A 131 27.69 1.84 3.31
CA SER A 131 27.39 3.21 3.76
C SER A 131 25.91 3.22 4.15
N GLY A 132 25.49 3.26 5.42
CA GLY A 132 26.14 3.88 6.57
C GLY A 132 25.89 5.39 6.54
N LYS A 133 24.64 5.83 6.64
CA LYS A 133 24.30 7.25 6.86
C LYS A 133 23.55 7.57 8.15
N ASP A 134 23.05 6.56 8.88
CA ASP A 134 22.36 6.80 10.16
C ASP A 134 23.13 6.30 11.39
N SER A 135 24.40 5.87 11.24
CA SER A 135 25.23 5.43 12.38
C SER A 135 26.28 6.46 12.84
N LEU A 136 26.31 7.67 12.29
CA LEU A 136 27.29 8.72 12.65
C LEU A 136 26.73 9.85 13.54
N ALA A 137 25.61 9.63 14.22
CA ALA A 137 25.07 10.59 15.21
C ALA A 137 25.16 10.10 16.67
N ALA A 138 25.90 9.02 16.96
CA ALA A 138 25.92 8.42 18.30
C ALA A 138 27.34 8.07 18.81
N GLY A 139 28.37 8.86 18.49
CA GLY A 139 29.73 8.56 18.93
C GLY A 139 30.75 9.69 18.94
N MET A 140 30.33 10.96 19.09
CA MET A 140 31.24 12.08 19.37
C MET A 140 30.61 13.01 20.41
N ALA A 141 30.55 12.53 21.64
CA ALA A 141 30.55 13.34 22.85
C ALA A 141 31.41 12.58 23.86
N GLU A 142 32.50 13.25 24.26
CA GLU A 142 33.64 12.82 25.10
C GLU A 142 34.81 12.11 24.38
#